data_AF-F8N800-F1
#
_entry.id   AF-F8N800-F1
#
_cell.length_a   1.000
_cell.length_b   1.000
_cell.length_c   1.000
_cell.angle_alpha   90.00
_cell.angle_beta   90.00
_cell.angle_gamma   90.00
#
_symmetry.space_group_name_H-M   'P 1'
#
loop_
_entity.id
_entity.type
_entity.pdbx_description
1 polymer ?
#
loop_
_entity_poly.entity_id
_entity_poly.type
_entity_poly.pdbx_seq_one_letter_code
_entity_poly.pdbx_strand_id
1 'polypeptide(L)'
;MLKSTLLLSVALAGSLHVNGQKAPAPLAPLPTPAQVEQMKMETYAFIHFTTNTFLNLEWGYGDAAPSVFNPDTLDCGQWVKTLLQGGLKGIIFTAKHHDGFCLWPTKYTDYSISASPYRHGKGDAVGELAAECRKQGMEFGIYLSPWDRHQASYGTPEYVDYYKKQLRELLTQYGPFFEVWFDGANGGDGYYGGAREKRTIDKVHYYNFPALFKMLNDADPKCIIHTDGGPGSRWIGNENGVAGETDWAFLTDKHMIPAGVEDHERVLGQGDADGSHWVHGEADVSIRRPNWFWSTTNDKLVLSPEQLVDLYFKSVGRNATLLLNVPVNIHGKIAKKDSLALVGYREIIDKTFAVNLLTKAKVTASTTRGKAFRPANVVDGKYDSYWATGDGVNKGSLTFRLRQPQTFNCLMLQEYIPLGQRVKRFRVEYLDRSGKWQTIDAGQTTTVGYKRLLRFRPVSTSQVRVKFLDARGPLCINAVGAYRLPINKN
;
A
#
# COMPACT_ATOMS: atom_id res chain seq x y z
N MET A 1 -62.97 52.58 24.02
CA MET A 1 -62.09 51.38 24.14
C MET A 1 -61.97 50.77 22.76
N LEU A 2 -60.86 51.03 22.07
CA LEU A 2 -60.61 50.58 20.69
C LEU A 2 -60.21 49.09 20.67
N LYS A 3 -60.86 48.30 19.81
CA LYS A 3 -60.41 46.96 19.41
C LYS A 3 -59.45 47.11 18.22
N SER A 4 -58.28 46.52 18.32
CA SER A 4 -57.29 46.43 17.24
C SER A 4 -57.29 45.02 16.68
N THR A 5 -57.55 44.88 15.38
CA THR A 5 -57.44 43.62 14.62
C THR A 5 -56.26 43.77 13.67
N LEU A 6 -55.19 43.01 13.89
CA LEU A 6 -53.95 43.05 13.12
C LEU A 6 -54.05 42.08 11.93
N LEU A 7 -53.83 42.59 10.71
CA LEU A 7 -53.77 41.80 9.48
C LEU A 7 -52.52 40.91 9.43
N LEU A 8 -52.73 39.67 8.97
CA LEU A 8 -51.70 38.68 8.69
C LEU A 8 -51.13 38.87 7.28
N SER A 9 -49.86 39.22 7.15
CA SER A 9 -49.13 39.23 5.87
C SER A 9 -48.31 37.96 5.72
N VAL A 10 -48.71 37.09 4.78
CA VAL A 10 -47.98 35.88 4.37
C VAL A 10 -46.83 36.28 3.44
N ALA A 11 -45.59 36.08 3.87
CA ALA A 11 -44.41 36.14 3.01
C ALA A 11 -44.02 34.72 2.57
N LEU A 12 -44.30 34.40 1.30
CA LEU A 12 -43.86 33.16 0.67
C LEU A 12 -42.37 33.28 0.31
N ALA A 13 -41.48 32.75 1.15
CA ALA A 13 -40.06 32.63 0.82
C ALA A 13 -39.86 31.42 -0.11
N GLY A 14 -39.81 31.67 -1.41
CA GLY A 14 -39.43 30.66 -2.40
C GLY A 14 -37.98 30.21 -2.20
N SER A 15 -37.79 28.97 -1.78
CA SER A 15 -36.49 28.30 -1.73
C SER A 15 -35.98 28.03 -3.14
N LEU A 16 -35.13 28.91 -3.67
CA LEU A 16 -34.33 28.67 -4.87
C LEU A 16 -33.45 27.43 -4.66
N HIS A 17 -33.92 26.28 -5.15
CA HIS A 17 -33.09 25.10 -5.29
C HIS A 17 -32.10 25.36 -6.43
N VAL A 18 -30.89 25.80 -6.07
CA VAL A 18 -29.76 25.80 -7.00
C VAL A 18 -29.47 24.32 -7.31
N ASN A 19 -29.97 23.87 -8.46
CA ASN A 19 -29.82 22.50 -8.94
C ASN A 19 -28.37 22.29 -9.41
N GLY A 20 -27.43 22.24 -8.46
CA GLY A 20 -26.05 21.88 -8.71
C GLY A 20 -26.01 20.44 -9.23
N GLN A 21 -25.30 20.22 -10.35
CA GLN A 21 -25.17 18.87 -10.90
C GLN A 21 -24.55 17.93 -9.87
N LYS A 22 -25.29 16.86 -9.52
CA LYS A 22 -24.87 15.85 -8.55
C LYS A 22 -23.64 15.07 -9.06
N ALA A 23 -22.77 14.70 -8.14
CA ALA A 23 -21.67 13.77 -8.41
C ALA A 23 -22.18 12.44 -8.98
N PRO A 24 -21.37 11.71 -9.78
CA PRO A 24 -21.68 10.33 -10.13
C PRO A 24 -21.91 9.50 -8.87
N ALA A 25 -22.91 8.61 -8.90
CA ALA A 25 -23.14 7.68 -7.80
C ALA A 25 -21.90 6.79 -7.59
N PRO A 26 -21.48 6.50 -6.34
CA PRO A 26 -20.44 5.53 -6.06
C PRO A 26 -20.77 4.16 -6.68
N LEU A 27 -19.75 3.42 -7.11
CA LEU A 27 -19.91 2.08 -7.69
C LEU A 27 -19.16 1.05 -6.84
N ALA A 28 -19.90 0.18 -6.16
CA ALA A 28 -19.35 -0.85 -5.28
C ALA A 28 -18.47 -1.87 -6.03
N PRO A 29 -17.54 -2.55 -5.35
CA PRO A 29 -17.14 -2.29 -3.96
C PRO A 29 -16.39 -0.96 -3.82
N LEU A 30 -16.41 -0.39 -2.61
CA LEU A 30 -15.81 0.91 -2.30
C LEU A 30 -14.70 0.75 -1.26
N PRO A 31 -13.61 1.54 -1.34
CA PRO A 31 -12.64 1.59 -0.26
C PRO A 31 -13.26 2.28 0.96
N THR A 32 -12.85 1.83 2.14
CA THR A 32 -13.00 2.63 3.36
C THR A 32 -12.11 3.88 3.30
N PRO A 33 -12.39 4.93 4.09
CA PRO A 33 -11.49 6.08 4.19
C PRO A 33 -10.04 5.70 4.55
N ALA A 34 -9.85 4.71 5.43
CA ALA A 34 -8.52 4.21 5.79
C ALA A 34 -7.78 3.60 4.60
N GLN A 35 -8.46 2.78 3.78
CA GLN A 35 -7.87 2.23 2.56
C GLN A 35 -7.51 3.31 1.54
N VAL A 36 -8.31 4.39 1.45
CA VAL A 36 -7.96 5.55 0.62
C VAL A 36 -6.68 6.23 1.12
N GLU A 37 -6.56 6.47 2.43
CA GLU A 37 -5.36 7.07 3.02
C GLU A 37 -4.12 6.18 2.86
N GLN A 38 -4.24 4.86 3.04
CA GLN A 38 -3.15 3.91 2.80
C GLN A 38 -2.71 3.92 1.33
N MET A 39 -3.64 3.93 0.37
CA MET A 39 -3.29 4.05 -1.05
C MET A 39 -2.60 5.39 -1.35
N LYS A 40 -2.97 6.48 -0.66
CA LYS A 40 -2.25 7.77 -0.72
C LYS A 40 -0.85 7.71 -0.13
N MET A 41 -0.56 6.74 0.74
CA MET A 41 0.79 6.57 1.24
C MET A 41 1.73 6.11 0.13
N GLU A 42 1.25 5.26 -0.78
CA GLU A 42 1.97 4.67 -1.92
C GLU A 42 3.09 3.72 -1.51
N THR A 43 4.01 4.19 -0.68
CA THR A 43 5.22 3.46 -0.27
C THR A 43 5.41 3.54 1.24
N TYR A 44 5.66 2.39 1.87
CA TYR A 44 6.01 2.27 3.27
C TYR A 44 7.02 1.14 3.47
N ALA A 45 7.68 1.15 4.63
CA ALA A 45 8.81 0.29 4.92
C ALA A 45 8.37 -0.95 5.69
N PHE A 46 9.07 -2.05 5.46
CA PHE A 46 9.08 -3.19 6.36
C PHE A 46 10.44 -3.24 7.07
N ILE A 47 10.47 -3.59 8.35
CA ILE A 47 11.72 -3.87 9.07
C ILE A 47 11.67 -5.27 9.67
N HIS A 48 12.45 -6.18 9.09
CA HIS A 48 12.78 -7.49 9.65
C HIS A 48 14.02 -7.40 10.54
N PHE A 49 13.84 -7.67 11.83
CA PHE A 49 14.92 -7.61 12.82
C PHE A 49 14.61 -8.45 14.06
N THR A 50 15.18 -9.64 14.18
CA THR A 50 15.02 -10.53 15.36
C THR A 50 16.36 -11.19 15.69
N THR A 51 16.36 -12.25 16.50
CA THR A 51 17.52 -13.14 16.67
C THR A 51 18.08 -13.64 15.33
N ASN A 52 17.24 -13.72 14.29
CA ASN A 52 17.63 -14.17 12.95
C ASN A 52 18.73 -13.30 12.33
N THR A 53 18.69 -11.99 12.54
CA THR A 53 19.72 -11.05 12.07
C THR A 53 21.11 -11.40 12.59
N PHE A 54 21.19 -11.81 13.86
CA PHE A 54 22.45 -12.15 14.53
C PHE A 54 22.96 -13.55 14.14
N LEU A 55 22.06 -14.40 13.65
CA LEU A 55 22.35 -15.77 13.25
C LEU A 55 22.50 -15.95 11.73
N ASN A 56 22.36 -14.88 10.95
CA ASN A 56 22.30 -14.93 9.47
C ASN A 56 21.23 -15.91 8.95
N LEU A 57 20.06 -15.95 9.60
CA LEU A 57 18.94 -16.81 9.21
C LEU A 57 17.83 -15.97 8.59
N GLU A 58 17.11 -16.53 7.62
CA GLU A 58 15.82 -15.99 7.19
C GLU A 58 14.72 -16.47 8.14
N TRP A 59 14.71 -17.78 8.43
CA TRP A 59 13.72 -18.43 9.28
C TRP A 59 14.41 -19.14 10.46
N GLY A 60 14.44 -18.50 11.63
CA GLY A 60 14.92 -19.12 12.87
C GLY A 60 14.01 -20.24 13.37
N TYR A 61 14.58 -21.30 13.95
CA TYR A 61 13.83 -22.49 14.38
C TYR A 61 13.08 -22.32 15.70
N GLY A 62 13.22 -21.18 16.39
CA GLY A 62 12.67 -20.92 17.72
C GLY A 62 13.53 -21.45 18.87
N ASP A 63 14.77 -21.86 18.61
CA ASP A 63 15.73 -22.40 19.57
C ASP A 63 16.91 -21.47 19.88
N ALA A 64 16.92 -20.27 19.30
CA ALA A 64 17.97 -19.29 19.54
C ALA A 64 17.96 -18.86 21.01
N ALA A 65 19.12 -18.81 21.67
CA ALA A 65 19.16 -18.25 23.02
C ALA A 65 18.79 -16.75 22.97
N PRO A 66 17.91 -16.23 23.87
CA PRO A 66 17.60 -14.79 23.94
C PRO A 66 18.84 -13.90 24.03
N SER A 67 19.93 -14.40 24.60
CA SER A 67 21.21 -13.69 24.72
C SER A 67 21.87 -13.34 23.39
N VAL A 68 21.46 -13.98 22.30
CA VAL A 68 21.94 -13.69 20.93
C VAL A 68 21.47 -12.32 20.48
N PHE A 69 20.28 -11.88 20.91
CA PHE A 69 19.77 -10.55 20.56
C PHE A 69 20.48 -9.48 21.42
N ASN A 70 21.46 -8.79 20.84
CA ASN A 70 22.21 -7.77 21.55
C ASN A 70 22.77 -6.68 20.63
N PRO A 71 21.91 -5.85 20.00
CA PRO A 71 22.40 -4.73 19.22
C PRO A 71 23.08 -3.70 20.12
N ASP A 72 24.31 -3.33 19.78
CA ASP A 72 25.16 -2.45 20.58
C ASP A 72 24.78 -0.96 20.46
N THR A 73 24.27 -0.55 19.30
CA THR A 73 24.05 0.85 18.95
C THR A 73 22.71 1.07 18.25
N LEU A 74 21.69 0.30 18.65
CA LEU A 74 20.34 0.39 18.10
C LEU A 74 19.84 1.84 18.12
N ASP A 75 19.41 2.31 16.96
CA ASP A 75 18.98 3.69 16.76
C ASP A 75 17.75 3.73 15.84
N CYS A 76 16.55 3.60 16.43
CA CYS A 76 15.29 3.74 15.70
C CYS A 76 15.13 5.13 15.07
N GLY A 77 15.73 6.17 15.67
CA GLY A 77 15.71 7.52 15.12
C GLY A 77 16.42 7.59 13.76
N GLN A 78 17.53 6.86 13.62
CA GLN A 78 18.22 6.67 12.34
C GLN A 78 17.36 5.93 11.33
N TRP A 79 16.60 4.92 11.74
CA TRP A 79 15.72 4.17 10.84
C TRP A 79 14.65 5.10 10.26
N VAL A 80 13.90 5.77 11.12
CA VAL A 80 12.81 6.67 10.72
C VAL A 80 13.33 7.79 9.82
N LYS A 81 14.45 8.42 10.19
CA LYS A 81 15.08 9.47 9.38
C LYS A 81 15.47 8.97 7.99
N THR A 82 16.15 7.83 7.89
CA THR A 82 16.57 7.25 6.60
C THR A 82 15.35 6.93 5.72
N LEU A 83 14.31 6.36 6.29
CA LEU A 83 13.12 5.96 5.55
C LEU A 83 12.30 7.17 5.08
N LEU A 84 12.17 8.22 5.90
CA LEU A 84 11.58 9.50 5.48
C LEU A 84 12.38 10.14 4.34
N GLN A 85 13.72 10.08 4.40
CA GLN A 85 14.59 10.57 3.31
C GLN A 85 14.46 9.74 2.02
N GLY A 86 14.11 8.46 2.13
CA GLY A 86 13.70 7.61 1.00
C GLY A 86 12.28 7.89 0.51
N GLY A 87 11.51 8.73 1.20
CA GLY A 87 10.12 9.09 0.89
C GLY A 87 9.08 8.04 1.29
N LEU A 88 9.45 7.07 2.13
CA LEU A 88 8.52 6.10 2.70
C LEU A 88 7.71 6.77 3.82
N LYS A 89 6.42 6.46 3.91
CA LYS A 89 5.47 7.18 4.78
C LYS A 89 4.98 6.40 6.00
N GLY A 90 5.33 5.12 6.09
CA GLY A 90 5.05 4.29 7.25
C GLY A 90 6.14 3.24 7.46
N ILE A 91 6.11 2.60 8.63
CA ILE A 91 6.97 1.46 8.98
C ILE A 91 6.10 0.36 9.59
N ILE A 92 6.14 -0.83 9.00
CA ILE A 92 5.67 -2.08 9.61
C ILE A 92 6.88 -2.76 10.26
N PHE A 93 6.81 -3.02 11.55
CA PHE A 93 7.92 -3.63 12.30
C PHE A 93 7.59 -5.05 12.75
N THR A 94 8.53 -5.96 12.56
CA THR A 94 8.44 -7.37 12.99
C THR A 94 8.51 -7.51 14.52
N ALA A 95 7.45 -7.14 15.24
CA ALA A 95 7.39 -7.30 16.70
C ALA A 95 7.64 -8.75 17.14
N LYS A 96 7.18 -9.72 16.33
CA LYS A 96 7.52 -11.14 16.45
C LYS A 96 7.53 -11.77 15.06
N HIS A 97 8.63 -12.44 14.69
CA HIS A 97 8.72 -13.27 13.48
C HIS A 97 8.37 -14.74 13.76
N HIS A 98 8.46 -15.62 12.76
CA HIS A 98 8.17 -17.06 12.92
C HIS A 98 8.99 -17.74 14.02
N ASP A 99 10.20 -17.23 14.31
CA ASP A 99 11.05 -17.75 15.39
C ASP A 99 10.42 -17.57 16.79
N GLY A 100 9.39 -16.73 16.94
CA GLY A 100 8.65 -16.54 18.19
C GLY A 100 9.26 -15.52 19.16
N PHE A 101 10.45 -14.97 18.88
CA PHE A 101 11.12 -14.02 19.76
C PHE A 101 10.40 -12.66 19.73
N CYS A 102 9.90 -12.21 20.88
CA CYS A 102 9.13 -10.97 20.99
C CYS A 102 10.05 -9.77 21.28
N LEU A 103 9.97 -8.71 20.46
CA LEU A 103 10.81 -7.51 20.55
C LEU A 103 10.30 -6.43 21.52
N TRP A 104 9.29 -6.77 22.31
CA TRP A 104 8.75 -5.95 23.38
C TRP A 104 8.69 -6.79 24.67
N PRO A 105 8.68 -6.16 25.86
CA PRO A 105 8.67 -6.87 27.14
C PRO A 105 7.28 -7.43 27.47
N THR A 106 6.81 -8.37 26.65
CA THR A 106 5.52 -9.04 26.83
C THR A 106 5.45 -9.82 28.14
N LYS A 107 4.29 -9.80 28.80
CA LYS A 107 4.06 -10.60 30.03
C LYS A 107 3.62 -12.04 29.76
N TYR A 108 3.50 -12.44 28.49
CA TYR A 108 2.92 -13.74 28.12
C TYR A 108 3.96 -14.81 27.74
N THR A 109 5.23 -14.43 27.57
CA THR A 109 6.34 -15.37 27.32
C THR A 109 7.67 -14.82 27.81
N ASP A 110 8.51 -15.70 28.35
CA ASP A 110 9.90 -15.38 28.70
C ASP A 110 10.80 -15.30 27.46
N TYR A 111 10.35 -15.80 26.31
CA TYR A 111 11.06 -15.72 25.04
C TYR A 111 10.86 -14.36 24.36
N SER A 112 11.36 -13.33 25.04
CA SER A 112 11.24 -11.93 24.65
C SER A 112 12.52 -11.16 24.90
N ILE A 113 12.56 -9.92 24.42
CA ILE A 113 13.65 -8.96 24.60
C ILE A 113 14.05 -8.79 26.07
N SER A 114 13.15 -9.01 27.03
CA SER A 114 13.43 -8.96 28.48
C SER A 114 14.45 -9.99 28.93
N ALA A 115 14.53 -11.13 28.24
CA ALA A 115 15.52 -12.19 28.53
C ALA A 115 16.86 -11.98 27.79
N SER A 116 16.98 -10.90 27.01
CA SER A 116 18.20 -10.56 26.28
C SER A 116 19.07 -9.57 27.06
N PRO A 117 20.39 -9.46 26.77
CA PRO A 117 21.26 -8.45 27.36
C PRO A 117 20.97 -7.03 26.87
N TYR A 118 20.15 -6.87 25.83
CA TYR A 118 19.81 -5.57 25.27
C TYR A 118 19.21 -4.65 26.34
N ARG A 119 19.84 -3.49 26.54
CA ARG A 119 19.56 -2.54 27.63
C ARG A 119 19.41 -3.22 29.00
N HIS A 120 20.27 -4.19 29.28
CA HIS A 120 20.28 -4.96 30.54
C HIS A 120 18.92 -5.65 30.84
N GLY A 121 18.28 -6.20 29.80
CA GLY A 121 16.97 -6.87 29.92
C GLY A 121 15.79 -5.91 30.11
N LYS A 122 15.99 -4.60 29.91
CA LYS A 122 14.96 -3.56 30.06
C LYS A 122 14.61 -2.87 28.73
N GLY A 123 15.04 -3.46 27.62
CA GLY A 123 14.78 -2.90 26.30
C GLY A 123 13.36 -3.12 25.82
N ASP A 124 12.91 -2.23 24.92
CA ASP A 124 11.61 -2.31 24.27
C ASP A 124 11.73 -1.73 22.85
N ALA A 125 12.10 -2.56 21.88
CA ALA A 125 12.37 -2.09 20.53
C ALA A 125 11.08 -1.64 19.80
N VAL A 126 9.93 -2.26 20.13
CA VAL A 126 8.63 -1.81 19.61
C VAL A 126 8.29 -0.42 20.15
N GLY A 127 8.47 -0.20 21.45
CA GLY A 127 8.24 1.09 22.11
C GLY A 127 9.19 2.19 21.61
N GLU A 128 10.48 1.88 21.48
CA GLU A 128 11.49 2.81 20.96
C GLU A 128 11.17 3.25 19.52
N LEU A 129 10.80 2.32 18.65
CA LEU A 129 10.43 2.65 17.27
C LEU A 129 9.10 3.42 17.19
N ALA A 130 8.08 2.99 17.93
CA ALA A 130 6.79 3.69 17.97
C ALA A 130 6.95 5.15 18.43
N ALA A 131 7.80 5.40 19.42
CA ALA A 131 8.10 6.74 19.92
C ALA A 131 8.80 7.61 18.86
N GLU A 132 9.80 7.07 18.16
CA GLU A 132 10.50 7.80 17.10
C GLU A 132 9.62 8.05 15.87
N CYS A 133 8.73 7.10 15.52
CA CYS A 133 7.73 7.30 14.48
C CYS A 133 6.81 8.49 14.80
N ARG A 134 6.23 8.53 16.01
CA ARG A 134 5.39 9.67 16.45
C ARG A 134 6.15 10.99 16.46
N LYS A 135 7.40 10.98 16.94
CA LYS A 135 8.25 12.17 17.04
C LYS A 135 8.60 12.76 15.68
N GLN A 136 8.79 11.93 14.65
CA GLN A 136 9.23 12.36 13.32
C GLN A 136 8.11 12.38 12.28
N GLY A 137 6.87 12.04 12.65
CA GLY A 137 5.70 12.07 11.75
C GLY A 137 5.66 10.91 10.75
N MET A 138 6.11 9.73 11.17
CA MET A 138 6.05 8.48 10.39
C MET A 138 4.87 7.62 10.89
N GLU A 139 4.08 7.05 9.97
CA GLU A 139 3.04 6.09 10.34
C GLU A 139 3.66 4.79 10.88
N PHE A 140 3.06 4.19 11.90
CA PHE A 140 3.58 2.98 12.53
C PHE A 140 2.60 1.83 12.43
N GLY A 141 3.07 0.67 12.02
CA GLY A 141 2.32 -0.57 11.90
C GLY A 141 3.13 -1.72 12.48
N ILE A 142 2.47 -2.86 12.69
CA ILE A 142 3.11 -4.01 13.32
C ILE A 142 2.89 -5.28 12.52
N TYR A 143 3.93 -6.10 12.46
CA TYR A 143 3.86 -7.48 12.04
C TYR A 143 3.94 -8.36 13.28
N LEU A 144 2.98 -9.26 13.42
CA LEU A 144 2.93 -10.25 14.50
C LEU A 144 2.69 -11.62 13.89
N SER A 145 3.74 -12.42 13.73
CA SER A 145 3.63 -13.69 13.02
C SER A 145 2.58 -14.63 13.62
N PRO A 146 1.57 -15.06 12.84
CA PRO A 146 0.63 -16.08 13.29
C PRO A 146 1.32 -17.42 13.58
N TRP A 147 2.31 -17.79 12.75
CA TRP A 147 3.16 -18.96 13.00
C TRP A 147 4.21 -18.65 14.07
N ASP A 148 4.35 -19.54 15.04
CA ASP A 148 5.31 -19.41 16.14
C ASP A 148 6.03 -20.74 16.35
N ARG A 149 7.31 -20.79 15.98
CA ARG A 149 8.19 -21.96 16.03
C ARG A 149 8.77 -22.21 17.42
N HIS A 150 8.47 -21.35 18.40
CA HIS A 150 8.93 -21.47 19.78
C HIS A 150 7.82 -21.95 20.72
N GLN A 151 6.58 -21.49 20.53
CA GLN A 151 5.50 -21.75 21.48
C GLN A 151 5.06 -23.21 21.52
N ALA A 152 5.12 -23.82 22.71
CA ALA A 152 4.73 -25.21 22.96
C ALA A 152 3.27 -25.50 22.59
N SER A 153 2.39 -24.51 22.73
CA SER A 153 0.96 -24.61 22.43
C SER A 153 0.62 -24.42 20.95
N TYR A 154 1.58 -24.06 20.09
CA TYR A 154 1.27 -23.82 18.67
C TYR A 154 0.62 -25.06 18.00
N GLY A 155 -0.54 -24.90 17.39
CA GLY A 155 -1.39 -26.00 16.89
C GLY A 155 -2.54 -26.38 17.83
N THR A 156 -2.72 -25.68 18.95
CA THR A 156 -3.81 -25.89 19.92
C THR A 156 -4.64 -24.61 20.11
N PRO A 157 -5.91 -24.71 20.58
CA PRO A 157 -6.72 -23.53 20.90
C PRO A 157 -6.06 -22.56 21.89
N GLU A 158 -5.25 -23.07 22.82
CA GLU A 158 -4.52 -22.29 23.83
C GLU A 158 -3.56 -21.28 23.19
N TYR A 159 -2.93 -21.63 22.07
CA TYR A 159 -2.07 -20.70 21.33
C TYR A 159 -2.86 -19.54 20.72
N VAL A 160 -4.07 -19.80 20.23
CA VAL A 160 -4.92 -18.75 19.64
C VAL A 160 -5.28 -17.70 20.70
N ASP A 161 -5.54 -18.14 21.93
CA ASP A 161 -5.78 -17.24 23.06
C ASP A 161 -4.52 -16.50 23.52
N TYR A 162 -3.36 -17.17 23.52
CA TYR A 162 -2.06 -16.53 23.73
C TYR A 162 -1.79 -15.43 22.68
N TYR A 163 -2.03 -15.73 21.41
CA TYR A 163 -1.83 -14.80 20.31
C TYR A 163 -2.75 -13.57 20.43
N LYS A 164 -4.04 -13.77 20.73
CA LYS A 164 -5.00 -12.68 21.00
C LYS A 164 -4.56 -11.78 22.15
N LYS A 165 -4.00 -12.37 23.21
CA LYS A 165 -3.49 -11.63 24.38
C LYS A 165 -2.28 -10.75 24.00
N GLN A 166 -1.35 -11.25 23.20
CA GLN A 166 -0.22 -10.48 22.67
C GLN A 166 -0.67 -9.36 21.75
N LEU A 167 -1.58 -9.65 20.81
CA LEU A 167 -2.12 -8.64 19.89
C LEU A 167 -2.83 -7.52 20.66
N ARG A 168 -3.65 -7.85 21.68
CA ARG A 168 -4.28 -6.85 22.55
C ARG A 168 -3.26 -6.02 23.32
N GLU A 169 -2.19 -6.64 23.81
CA GLU A 169 -1.11 -5.93 24.48
C GLU A 169 -0.45 -4.89 23.56
N LEU A 170 -0.14 -5.29 22.32
CA LEU A 170 0.44 -4.39 21.33
C LEU A 170 -0.48 -3.21 20.99
N LEU A 171 -1.76 -3.50 20.73
CA LEU A 171 -2.77 -2.49 20.40
C LEU A 171 -3.00 -1.47 21.51
N THR A 172 -2.96 -1.91 22.77
CA THR A 172 -3.25 -1.05 23.92
C THR A 172 -2.06 -0.22 24.38
N GLN A 173 -0.83 -0.69 24.17
CA GLN A 173 0.37 -0.02 24.67
C GLN A 173 1.11 0.82 23.62
N TYR A 174 1.08 0.42 22.35
CA TYR A 174 1.95 1.01 21.32
C TYR A 174 1.20 1.67 20.17
N GLY A 175 -0.10 1.39 20.03
CA GLY A 175 -0.96 2.01 19.03
C GLY A 175 -1.07 3.54 19.17
N PRO A 176 -1.77 4.21 18.24
CA PRO A 176 -2.50 3.63 17.11
C PRO A 176 -1.57 3.05 16.04
N PHE A 177 -2.07 2.09 15.26
CA PHE A 177 -1.37 1.53 14.12
C PHE A 177 -2.09 1.89 12.82
N PHE A 178 -1.35 2.24 11.77
CA PHE A 178 -1.95 2.37 10.44
C PHE A 178 -2.26 1.00 9.82
N GLU A 179 -1.51 -0.03 10.20
CA GLU A 179 -1.63 -1.39 9.66
C GLU A 179 -1.14 -2.47 10.64
N VAL A 180 -1.84 -3.60 10.67
CA VAL A 180 -1.40 -4.85 11.30
C VAL A 180 -1.28 -5.94 10.22
N TRP A 181 -0.11 -6.55 10.17
CA TRP A 181 0.29 -7.50 9.13
C TRP A 181 0.28 -8.94 9.64
N PHE A 182 -0.58 -9.77 9.07
CA PHE A 182 -0.69 -11.19 9.39
C PHE A 182 -0.15 -12.04 8.24
N ASP A 183 0.99 -12.68 8.49
CA ASP A 183 1.64 -13.56 7.52
C ASP A 183 0.83 -14.82 7.21
N GLY A 184 0.78 -15.18 5.93
CA GLY A 184 0.21 -16.42 5.43
C GLY A 184 1.10 -17.65 5.67
N ALA A 185 2.41 -17.48 5.86
CA ALA A 185 3.34 -18.58 6.13
C ALA A 185 3.00 -19.28 7.45
N ASN A 186 2.83 -20.60 7.40
CA ASN A 186 2.38 -21.35 8.56
C ASN A 186 2.72 -22.84 8.48
N GLY A 187 2.82 -23.45 9.66
CA GLY A 187 2.86 -24.90 9.85
C GLY A 187 4.12 -25.53 9.25
N GLY A 188 5.13 -25.74 10.09
CA GLY A 188 6.41 -26.27 9.65
C GLY A 188 7.20 -26.90 10.77
N ASP A 189 8.46 -27.17 10.47
CA ASP A 189 9.47 -27.55 11.46
C ASP A 189 9.70 -26.41 12.46
N GLY A 190 9.98 -26.74 13.71
CA GLY A 190 10.23 -25.75 14.76
C GLY A 190 10.73 -26.40 16.04
N TYR A 191 11.07 -25.56 17.02
CA TYR A 191 11.47 -25.92 18.37
C TYR A 191 10.34 -25.58 19.36
N TYR A 192 9.20 -26.27 19.19
CA TYR A 192 7.98 -25.98 19.92
C TYR A 192 8.11 -26.41 21.38
N GLY A 193 8.42 -25.47 22.28
CA GLY A 193 8.51 -25.71 23.72
C GLY A 193 9.59 -26.70 24.12
N GLY A 194 10.67 -26.84 23.33
CA GLY A 194 11.70 -27.84 23.57
C GLY A 194 11.72 -29.01 22.57
N ALA A 195 10.63 -29.23 21.83
CA ALA A 195 10.50 -30.34 20.89
C ALA A 195 10.87 -29.90 19.47
N ARG A 196 11.85 -30.60 18.85
CA ARG A 196 12.17 -30.43 17.43
C ARG A 196 11.24 -31.31 16.59
N GLU A 197 10.19 -30.71 16.07
CA GLU A 197 9.16 -31.43 15.33
C GLU A 197 8.53 -30.57 14.24
N LYS A 198 7.70 -31.18 13.41
CA LYS A 198 6.90 -30.50 12.38
C LYS A 198 5.44 -30.48 12.79
N ARG A 199 4.81 -29.31 12.75
CA ARG A 199 3.37 -29.14 13.03
C ARG A 199 2.64 -28.63 11.81
N THR A 200 1.47 -29.19 11.55
CA THR A 200 0.54 -28.74 10.51
C THR A 200 -0.73 -28.25 11.18
N ILE A 201 -1.29 -27.15 10.68
CA ILE A 201 -2.54 -26.58 11.19
C ILE A 201 -3.56 -26.45 10.06
N ASP A 202 -4.84 -26.37 10.42
CA ASP A 202 -5.89 -25.98 9.51
C ASP A 202 -5.81 -24.47 9.25
N LYS A 203 -5.22 -24.09 8.12
CA LYS A 203 -4.94 -22.69 7.76
C LYS A 203 -6.19 -21.80 7.74
N VAL A 204 -7.35 -22.40 7.47
CA VAL A 204 -8.61 -21.67 7.31
C VAL A 204 -9.27 -21.43 8.67
N HIS A 205 -9.27 -22.43 9.55
CA HIS A 205 -10.08 -22.39 10.76
C HIS A 205 -9.28 -22.17 12.05
N TYR A 206 -8.00 -22.57 12.10
CA TYR A 206 -7.21 -22.60 13.32
C TYR A 206 -7.10 -21.24 14.02
N TYR A 207 -6.75 -20.18 13.29
CA TYR A 207 -6.52 -18.86 13.89
C TYR A 207 -7.80 -18.11 14.28
N ASN A 208 -8.96 -18.55 13.78
CA ASN A 208 -10.22 -17.81 13.89
C ASN A 208 -10.03 -16.32 13.50
N PHE A 209 -9.53 -16.11 12.28
CA PHE A 209 -9.29 -14.78 11.73
C PHE A 209 -10.48 -13.82 11.84
N PRO A 210 -11.75 -14.23 11.62
CA PRO A 210 -12.89 -13.33 11.82
C PRO A 210 -12.94 -12.70 13.23
N ALA A 211 -12.61 -13.45 14.28
CA ALA A 211 -12.56 -12.92 15.63
C ALA A 211 -11.37 -11.97 15.85
N LEU A 212 -10.21 -12.26 15.23
CA LEU A 212 -9.04 -11.39 15.26
C LEU A 212 -9.32 -10.06 14.55
N PHE A 213 -9.95 -10.11 13.38
CA PHE A 213 -10.31 -8.92 12.61
C PHE A 213 -11.32 -8.06 13.35
N LYS A 214 -12.34 -8.68 13.96
CA LYS A 214 -13.29 -7.97 14.82
C LYS A 214 -12.59 -7.28 15.98
N MET A 215 -11.66 -7.97 16.66
CA MET A 215 -10.91 -7.38 17.77
C MET A 215 -10.10 -6.15 17.33
N LEU A 216 -9.46 -6.21 16.17
CA LEU A 216 -8.74 -5.07 15.61
C LEU A 216 -9.67 -3.91 15.24
N ASN A 217 -10.76 -4.20 14.53
CA ASN A 217 -11.73 -3.17 14.13
C ASN A 217 -12.43 -2.51 15.32
N ASP A 218 -12.69 -3.26 16.40
CA ASP A 218 -13.26 -2.71 17.63
C ASP A 218 -12.24 -1.81 18.38
N ALA A 219 -10.94 -2.11 18.28
CA ALA A 219 -9.87 -1.35 18.93
C ALA A 219 -9.50 -0.08 18.14
N ASP A 220 -9.32 -0.20 16.83
CA ASP A 220 -9.05 0.90 15.91
C ASP A 220 -9.59 0.59 14.51
N PRO A 221 -10.78 1.10 14.12
CA PRO A 221 -11.37 0.87 12.81
C PRO A 221 -10.62 1.57 11.66
N LYS A 222 -9.60 2.39 11.96
CA LYS A 222 -8.73 2.99 10.94
C LYS A 222 -7.51 2.14 10.63
N CYS A 223 -7.21 1.15 11.46
CA CYS A 223 -6.10 0.24 11.23
C CYS A 223 -6.42 -0.71 10.08
N ILE A 224 -5.54 -0.74 9.08
CA ILE A 224 -5.61 -1.70 7.99
C ILE A 224 -5.25 -3.08 8.52
N ILE A 225 -5.97 -4.09 8.03
CA ILE A 225 -5.70 -5.49 8.30
C ILE A 225 -5.18 -6.12 7.01
N HIS A 226 -3.90 -6.47 7.00
CA HIS A 226 -3.29 -7.19 5.90
C HIS A 226 -3.29 -8.69 6.19
N THR A 227 -3.73 -9.47 5.21
CA THR A 227 -3.51 -10.92 5.11
C THR A 227 -3.32 -11.30 3.63
N ASP A 228 -3.10 -12.58 3.33
CA ASP A 228 -3.12 -13.08 1.94
C ASP A 228 -4.34 -12.60 1.15
N GLY A 229 -5.53 -12.57 1.77
CA GLY A 229 -6.80 -12.28 1.10
C GLY A 229 -7.56 -11.04 1.59
N GLY A 230 -7.09 -10.32 2.62
CA GLY A 230 -7.81 -9.18 3.20
C GLY A 230 -8.23 -9.35 4.67
N PRO A 231 -9.09 -8.47 5.23
CA PRO A 231 -10.06 -7.62 4.53
C PRO A 231 -9.60 -6.20 4.19
N GLY A 232 -8.46 -5.72 4.70
CA GLY A 232 -7.98 -4.35 4.45
C GLY A 232 -7.16 -4.24 3.18
N SER A 233 -6.02 -4.91 3.16
CA SER A 233 -5.13 -5.09 2.00
C SER A 233 -4.86 -6.58 1.81
N ARG A 234 -4.47 -6.96 0.58
CA ARG A 234 -4.14 -8.34 0.23
C ARG A 234 -2.68 -8.45 -0.20
N TRP A 235 -2.10 -9.62 0.03
CA TRP A 235 -0.83 -9.97 -0.61
C TRP A 235 -0.95 -9.87 -2.15
N ILE A 236 0.12 -9.44 -2.83
CA ILE A 236 0.12 -9.32 -4.30
C ILE A 236 0.41 -10.65 -5.02
N GLY A 237 0.48 -11.76 -4.29
CA GLY A 237 0.72 -13.08 -4.87
C GLY A 237 2.19 -13.37 -5.20
N ASN A 238 3.13 -12.48 -4.84
CA ASN A 238 4.56 -12.72 -4.94
C ASN A 238 5.37 -11.76 -4.06
N GLU A 239 6.56 -12.18 -3.65
CA GLU A 239 7.52 -11.35 -2.88
C GLU A 239 8.54 -10.61 -3.79
N ASN A 240 8.24 -10.48 -5.08
CA ASN A 240 9.09 -9.76 -6.03
C ASN A 240 8.72 -8.27 -6.13
N GLY A 241 7.67 -7.83 -5.43
CA GLY A 241 7.17 -6.46 -5.46
C GLY A 241 6.49 -6.08 -6.77
N VAL A 242 5.85 -7.06 -7.44
CA VAL A 242 5.27 -6.87 -8.78
C VAL A 242 3.78 -7.19 -8.78
N ALA A 243 2.96 -6.14 -8.95
CA ALA A 243 1.55 -6.28 -9.28
C ALA A 243 1.34 -6.56 -10.77
N GLY A 244 0.21 -7.19 -11.09
CA GLY A 244 -0.23 -7.46 -12.46
C GLY A 244 -0.42 -6.18 -13.27
N GLU A 245 -0.24 -6.25 -14.59
CA GLU A 245 -0.54 -5.08 -15.45
C GLU A 245 -2.03 -4.74 -15.46
N THR A 246 -2.88 -5.73 -15.18
CA THR A 246 -4.26 -5.55 -14.74
C THR A 246 -4.27 -5.82 -13.25
N ASP A 247 -4.79 -4.87 -12.47
CA ASP A 247 -4.98 -5.01 -11.04
C ASP A 247 -6.30 -4.35 -10.62
N TRP A 248 -7.28 -5.18 -10.29
CA TRP A 248 -8.52 -4.79 -9.62
C TRP A 248 -8.28 -4.76 -8.11
N ALA A 249 -8.74 -3.71 -7.44
CA ALA A 249 -8.73 -3.64 -5.97
C ALA A 249 -9.79 -4.56 -5.33
N PHE A 250 -10.22 -5.60 -6.03
CA PHE A 250 -11.40 -6.40 -5.72
C PHE A 250 -11.04 -7.87 -5.56
N LEU A 251 -11.70 -8.55 -4.64
CA LEU A 251 -11.69 -10.01 -4.53
C LEU A 251 -13.11 -10.55 -4.31
N THR A 252 -13.33 -11.78 -4.74
CA THR A 252 -14.52 -12.58 -4.43
C THR A 252 -14.34 -13.32 -3.10
N ASP A 253 -15.44 -13.74 -2.47
CA ASP A 253 -15.41 -14.50 -1.20
C ASP A 253 -14.44 -15.70 -1.24
N LYS A 254 -14.38 -16.39 -2.39
CA LYS A 254 -13.48 -17.53 -2.62
C LYS A 254 -12.01 -17.16 -2.42
N HIS A 255 -11.58 -15.99 -2.86
CA HIS A 255 -10.16 -15.58 -2.86
C HIS A 255 -9.77 -14.75 -1.64
N MET A 256 -10.73 -14.42 -0.77
CA MET A 256 -10.47 -13.87 0.57
C MET A 256 -9.92 -14.93 1.54
N ILE A 257 -10.02 -16.22 1.20
CA ILE A 257 -9.57 -17.34 2.02
C ILE A 257 -8.04 -17.49 1.88
N PRO A 258 -7.29 -17.66 2.99
CA PRO A 258 -5.82 -17.63 2.98
C PRO A 258 -5.13 -18.86 2.36
N ALA A 259 -5.84 -19.95 2.05
CA ALA A 259 -5.21 -21.15 1.49
C ALA A 259 -6.21 -22.08 0.79
N GLY A 260 -5.67 -23.02 0.00
CA GLY A 260 -6.45 -24.08 -0.64
C GLY A 260 -7.29 -23.62 -1.83
N VAL A 261 -7.00 -22.43 -2.35
CA VAL A 261 -7.69 -21.82 -3.47
C VAL A 261 -6.87 -22.05 -4.75
N GLU A 262 -7.50 -22.59 -5.78
CA GLU A 262 -6.88 -22.72 -7.11
C GLU A 262 -6.57 -21.33 -7.69
N ASP A 263 -5.43 -21.19 -8.38
CA ASP A 263 -5.00 -19.94 -9.02
C ASP A 263 -4.81 -18.74 -8.06
N HIS A 264 -4.70 -18.99 -6.76
CA HIS A 264 -4.76 -17.93 -5.74
C HIS A 264 -3.74 -16.83 -5.96
N GLU A 265 -2.44 -17.17 -6.07
CA GLU A 265 -1.36 -16.20 -6.32
C GLU A 265 -1.61 -15.33 -7.56
N ARG A 266 -2.09 -15.95 -8.64
CA ARG A 266 -2.41 -15.24 -9.88
C ARG A 266 -3.55 -14.26 -9.67
N VAL A 267 -4.62 -14.68 -8.99
CA VAL A 267 -5.78 -13.82 -8.69
C VAL A 267 -5.40 -12.71 -7.71
N LEU A 268 -4.60 -13.01 -6.68
CA LEU A 268 -4.09 -12.01 -5.75
C LEU A 268 -3.28 -10.93 -6.46
N GLY A 269 -2.44 -11.30 -7.43
CA GLY A 269 -1.62 -10.36 -8.20
C GLY A 269 -2.38 -9.47 -9.19
N GLN A 270 -3.63 -9.79 -9.54
CA GLN A 270 -4.40 -9.02 -10.55
C GLN A 270 -5.82 -8.60 -10.10
N GLY A 271 -6.27 -9.08 -8.95
CA GLY A 271 -7.64 -8.96 -8.47
C GLY A 271 -8.68 -9.70 -9.32
N ASP A 272 -9.95 -9.50 -8.98
CA ASP A 272 -11.10 -10.10 -9.66
C ASP A 272 -12.10 -9.01 -10.07
N ALA A 273 -12.39 -8.88 -11.36
CA ALA A 273 -13.32 -7.86 -11.86
C ALA A 273 -14.76 -8.04 -11.32
N ASP A 274 -15.11 -9.28 -10.93
CA ASP A 274 -16.40 -9.66 -10.36
C ASP A 274 -16.37 -9.69 -8.82
N GLY A 275 -15.28 -9.23 -8.21
CA GLY A 275 -15.11 -9.19 -6.75
C GLY A 275 -16.10 -8.26 -6.05
N SER A 276 -16.53 -8.70 -4.86
CA SER A 276 -17.51 -8.02 -4.00
C SER A 276 -16.86 -7.26 -2.84
N HIS A 277 -15.56 -7.47 -2.58
CA HIS A 277 -14.81 -6.82 -1.50
C HIS A 277 -13.77 -5.86 -2.05
N TRP A 278 -13.64 -4.66 -1.47
CA TRP A 278 -12.49 -3.80 -1.76
C TRP A 278 -11.31 -4.23 -0.90
N VAL A 279 -10.30 -4.82 -1.51
CA VAL A 279 -9.06 -5.27 -0.88
C VAL A 279 -7.95 -5.01 -1.88
N HIS A 280 -7.30 -3.85 -1.80
CA HIS A 280 -6.25 -3.49 -2.75
C HIS A 280 -4.99 -4.29 -2.50
N GLY A 281 -4.20 -4.50 -3.56
CA GLY A 281 -2.95 -5.24 -3.47
C GLY A 281 -1.87 -4.43 -2.76
N GLU A 282 -1.09 -5.09 -1.94
CA GLU A 282 0.15 -4.59 -1.37
C GLU A 282 1.30 -5.45 -1.86
N ALA A 283 2.26 -4.81 -2.53
CA ALA A 283 3.39 -5.48 -3.13
C ALA A 283 4.60 -5.40 -2.18
N ASP A 284 4.82 -6.48 -1.44
CA ASP A 284 5.94 -6.65 -0.53
C ASP A 284 7.19 -7.14 -1.27
N VAL A 285 8.35 -6.58 -0.89
CA VAL A 285 9.66 -6.97 -1.45
C VAL A 285 10.79 -6.46 -0.58
N SER A 286 11.89 -7.22 -0.51
CA SER A 286 13.11 -6.75 0.15
C SER A 286 14.05 -5.97 -0.77
N ILE A 287 14.64 -4.90 -0.24
CA ILE A 287 15.76 -4.19 -0.86
C ILE A 287 16.99 -5.10 -1.07
N ARG A 288 17.06 -6.24 -0.37
CA ARG A 288 18.10 -7.27 -0.45
C ARG A 288 17.56 -8.61 -0.96
N ARG A 289 16.54 -8.59 -1.84
CA ARG A 289 15.86 -9.81 -2.31
C ARG A 289 16.85 -10.93 -2.76
N PRO A 290 16.56 -12.20 -2.44
CA PRO A 290 15.35 -12.69 -1.76
C PRO A 290 15.39 -12.57 -0.23
N ASN A 291 16.45 -12.01 0.37
CA ASN A 291 16.63 -11.99 1.82
C ASN A 291 15.78 -10.91 2.50
N TRP A 292 14.94 -11.29 3.45
CA TRP A 292 14.18 -10.39 4.31
C TRP A 292 15.03 -9.88 5.47
N PHE A 293 15.90 -10.71 6.05
CA PHE A 293 16.81 -10.29 7.11
C PHE A 293 18.14 -9.75 6.59
N TRP A 294 18.78 -8.91 7.39
CA TRP A 294 20.16 -8.50 7.11
C TRP A 294 21.10 -9.67 7.41
N SER A 295 22.11 -9.85 6.58
CA SER A 295 23.16 -10.84 6.79
C SER A 295 24.50 -10.27 6.36
N THR A 296 25.58 -10.77 6.98
CA THR A 296 26.95 -10.41 6.61
C THR A 296 27.30 -10.75 5.16
N THR A 297 26.51 -11.61 4.49
CA THR A 297 26.78 -12.11 3.14
C THR A 297 25.90 -11.50 2.04
N ASN A 298 24.86 -10.73 2.40
CA ASN A 298 23.86 -10.25 1.45
C ASN A 298 24.05 -8.79 0.98
N ASP A 299 25.18 -8.15 1.30
CA ASP A 299 25.47 -6.77 0.83
C ASP A 299 25.46 -6.61 -0.69
N LYS A 300 25.90 -7.64 -1.43
CA LYS A 300 25.88 -7.64 -2.90
C LYS A 300 24.47 -7.67 -3.50
N LEU A 301 23.44 -7.97 -2.71
CA LEU A 301 22.04 -8.09 -3.17
C LEU A 301 21.26 -6.78 -3.07
N VAL A 302 21.84 -5.72 -2.48
CA VAL A 302 21.16 -4.42 -2.37
C VAL A 302 20.78 -3.91 -3.77
N LEU A 303 19.49 -3.70 -3.98
CA LEU A 303 18.94 -3.17 -5.23
C LEU A 303 19.46 -1.75 -5.52
N SER A 304 19.70 -1.46 -6.79
CA SER A 304 20.08 -0.11 -7.23
C SER A 304 18.87 0.85 -7.19
N PRO A 305 19.11 2.17 -7.15
CA PRO A 305 18.06 3.19 -7.31
C PRO A 305 17.12 2.92 -8.50
N GLU A 306 17.65 2.54 -9.66
CA GLU A 306 16.88 2.27 -10.87
C GLU A 306 16.01 1.03 -10.74
N GLN A 307 16.50 -0.01 -10.05
CA GLN A 307 15.71 -1.21 -9.76
C GLN A 307 14.56 -0.90 -8.78
N LEU A 308 14.79 -0.04 -7.78
CA LEU A 308 13.73 0.43 -6.88
C LEU A 308 12.69 1.29 -7.62
N VAL A 309 13.12 2.13 -8.57
CA VAL A 309 12.19 2.85 -9.46
C VAL A 309 11.37 1.86 -10.29
N ASP A 310 11.99 0.81 -10.83
CA ASP A 310 11.27 -0.23 -11.57
C ASP A 310 10.18 -0.91 -10.71
N LEU A 311 10.49 -1.23 -9.45
CA LEU A 311 9.53 -1.76 -8.49
C LEU A 311 8.39 -0.78 -8.22
N TYR A 312 8.67 0.51 -8.00
CA TYR A 312 7.62 1.53 -7.82
C TYR A 312 6.66 1.59 -9.03
N PHE A 313 7.17 1.50 -10.25
CA PHE A 313 6.31 1.45 -11.45
C PHE A 313 5.54 0.14 -11.59
N LYS A 314 6.04 -0.97 -11.01
CA LYS A 314 5.41 -2.30 -11.05
C LYS A 314 4.50 -2.59 -9.85
N SER A 315 4.41 -1.67 -8.88
CA SER A 315 3.55 -1.74 -7.69
C SER A 315 2.60 -0.53 -7.67
N VAL A 316 3.08 0.62 -7.16
CA VAL A 316 2.37 1.92 -7.13
C VAL A 316 1.87 2.33 -8.51
N GLY A 317 2.67 2.08 -9.55
CA GLY A 317 2.29 2.32 -10.94
C GLY A 317 1.21 1.40 -11.49
N ARG A 318 0.74 0.41 -10.72
CA ARG A 318 -0.20 -0.63 -11.12
C ARG A 318 -1.32 -0.82 -10.08
N ASN A 319 -1.74 0.24 -9.41
CA ASN A 319 -2.85 0.22 -8.44
C ASN A 319 -2.62 -0.62 -7.16
N ALA A 320 -1.36 -0.89 -6.82
CA ALA A 320 -0.97 -1.50 -5.54
C ALA A 320 -0.18 -0.49 -4.68
N THR A 321 0.00 -0.77 -3.39
CA THR A 321 1.04 -0.12 -2.58
C THR A 321 2.37 -0.88 -2.70
N LEU A 322 3.48 -0.25 -2.29
CA LEU A 322 4.80 -0.88 -2.20
C LEU A 322 5.24 -0.94 -0.73
N LEU A 323 5.33 -2.15 -0.19
CA LEU A 323 5.91 -2.45 1.10
C LEU A 323 7.38 -2.87 0.90
N LEU A 324 8.31 -1.94 1.08
CA LEU A 324 9.73 -2.18 0.84
C LEU A 324 10.44 -2.56 2.14
N ASN A 325 10.88 -3.80 2.27
CA ASN A 325 11.69 -4.22 3.40
C ASN A 325 13.11 -3.64 3.34
N VAL A 326 13.53 -3.07 4.46
CA VAL A 326 14.86 -2.49 4.69
C VAL A 326 15.39 -3.05 6.01
N PRO A 327 16.15 -4.17 5.97
CA PRO A 327 16.51 -4.85 7.19
C PRO A 327 17.59 -4.14 7.97
N VAL A 328 17.57 -4.35 9.28
CA VAL A 328 18.48 -3.75 10.23
C VAL A 328 19.62 -4.72 10.51
N ASN A 329 20.86 -4.21 10.55
CA ASN A 329 22.05 -5.02 10.80
C ASN A 329 22.23 -5.38 12.29
N ILE A 330 23.26 -6.17 12.60
CA ILE A 330 23.56 -6.61 13.98
C ILE A 330 23.85 -5.47 14.97
N HIS A 331 24.20 -4.28 14.49
CA HIS A 331 24.42 -3.10 15.34
C HIS A 331 23.11 -2.36 15.64
N GLY A 332 21.99 -2.77 15.05
CA GLY A 332 20.71 -2.08 15.17
C GLY A 332 20.59 -0.83 14.28
N LYS A 333 21.23 -0.84 13.09
CA LYS A 333 21.16 0.27 12.12
C LYS A 333 20.78 -0.19 10.72
N ILE A 334 20.09 0.68 9.98
CA ILE A 334 19.96 0.51 8.53
C ILE A 334 21.34 0.73 7.91
N ALA A 335 21.80 -0.22 7.10
CA ALA A 335 23.13 -0.17 6.50
C ALA A 335 23.28 1.01 5.52
N LYS A 336 24.52 1.51 5.39
CA LYS A 336 24.84 2.67 4.55
C LYS A 336 24.42 2.46 3.08
N LYS A 337 24.64 1.26 2.54
CA LYS A 337 24.33 0.94 1.13
C LYS A 337 22.83 1.03 0.84
N ASP A 338 22.02 0.53 1.77
CA ASP A 338 20.56 0.53 1.73
C ASP A 338 20.06 1.97 1.80
N SER A 339 20.62 2.77 2.72
CA SER A 339 20.33 4.20 2.85
C SER A 339 20.64 4.96 1.56
N LEU A 340 21.78 4.69 0.91
CA LEU A 340 22.15 5.33 -0.36
C LEU A 340 21.24 4.91 -1.51
N ALA A 341 20.85 3.63 -1.58
CA ALA A 341 19.91 3.14 -2.58
C ALA A 341 18.53 3.82 -2.44
N LEU A 342 18.03 3.96 -1.20
CA LEU A 342 16.76 4.64 -0.91
C LEU A 342 16.79 6.13 -1.29
N VAL A 343 17.85 6.85 -0.93
CA VAL A 343 17.98 8.28 -1.29
C VAL A 343 18.10 8.44 -2.82
N GLY A 344 18.89 7.60 -3.49
CA GLY A 344 19.00 7.63 -4.95
C GLY A 344 17.66 7.32 -5.65
N TYR A 345 16.92 6.33 -5.14
CA TYR A 345 15.57 6.03 -5.59
C TYR A 345 14.67 7.27 -5.46
N ARG A 346 14.68 7.90 -4.28
CA ARG A 346 13.83 9.06 -4.01
C ARG A 346 14.15 10.22 -4.94
N GLU A 347 15.43 10.51 -5.16
CA GLU A 347 15.86 11.56 -6.07
C GLU A 347 15.31 11.35 -7.49
N ILE A 348 15.30 10.11 -8.00
CA ILE A 348 14.77 9.81 -9.33
C ILE A 348 13.26 10.04 -9.38
N ILE A 349 12.52 9.57 -8.37
CA ILE A 349 11.07 9.78 -8.27
C ILE A 349 10.73 11.27 -8.20
N ASP A 350 11.42 12.03 -7.34
CA ASP A 350 11.22 13.48 -7.22
C ASP A 350 11.49 14.21 -8.52
N LYS A 351 12.65 13.95 -9.15
CA LYS A 351 13.01 14.56 -10.44
C LYS A 351 11.98 14.22 -11.53
N THR A 352 11.44 13.00 -11.53
CA THR A 352 10.45 12.56 -12.51
C THR A 352 9.14 13.32 -12.36
N PHE A 353 8.60 13.41 -11.14
CA PHE A 353 7.26 13.95 -10.89
C PHE A 353 7.23 15.45 -10.54
N ALA A 354 8.39 16.11 -10.43
CA ALA A 354 8.49 17.53 -10.12
C ALA A 354 7.72 18.45 -11.08
N VAL A 355 7.63 18.09 -12.37
CA VAL A 355 6.97 18.92 -13.39
C VAL A 355 5.99 18.08 -14.20
N ASN A 356 4.69 18.22 -13.89
CA ASN A 356 3.64 17.73 -14.77
C ASN A 356 3.52 18.65 -15.99
N LEU A 357 3.93 18.15 -17.14
CA LEU A 357 3.94 18.88 -18.42
C LEU A 357 2.53 19.21 -18.93
N LEU A 358 1.49 18.59 -18.37
CA LEU A 358 0.09 18.83 -18.75
C LEU A 358 -0.57 19.97 -17.95
N THR A 359 0.05 20.47 -16.88
CA THR A 359 -0.55 21.47 -15.97
C THR A 359 -1.03 22.74 -16.69
N LYS A 360 -0.33 23.16 -17.76
CA LYS A 360 -0.66 24.35 -18.56
C LYS A 360 -1.38 24.02 -19.87
N ALA A 361 -1.77 22.77 -20.08
CA ALA A 361 -2.43 22.33 -21.31
C ALA A 361 -3.88 22.82 -21.35
N LYS A 362 -4.38 23.12 -22.55
CA LYS A 362 -5.82 23.24 -22.78
C LYS A 362 -6.41 21.83 -22.83
N VAL A 363 -7.26 21.48 -21.87
CA VAL A 363 -7.89 20.17 -21.78
C VAL A 363 -9.31 20.22 -22.35
N THR A 364 -9.62 19.33 -23.29
CA THR A 364 -10.98 19.13 -23.84
C THR A 364 -11.40 17.69 -23.68
N ALA A 365 -12.70 17.43 -23.53
CA ALA A 365 -13.24 16.09 -23.44
C ALA A 365 -14.28 15.80 -24.53
N SER A 366 -14.50 14.53 -24.86
CA SER A 366 -15.59 14.10 -25.75
C SER A 366 -16.98 14.36 -25.14
N THR A 367 -17.06 14.35 -23.82
CA THR A 367 -18.27 14.64 -23.04
C THR A 367 -17.87 15.07 -21.64
N THR A 368 -18.75 15.77 -20.94
CA THR A 368 -18.51 16.27 -19.59
C THR A 368 -19.83 16.31 -18.85
N ARG A 369 -19.85 15.75 -17.65
CA ARG A 369 -21.05 15.72 -16.80
C ARG A 369 -21.55 17.11 -16.51
N GLY A 370 -20.65 18.05 -16.26
CA GLY A 370 -21.00 19.38 -15.77
C GLY A 370 -19.83 20.32 -15.54
N LYS A 371 -20.14 21.58 -15.23
CA LYS A 371 -19.12 22.62 -14.92
C LYS A 371 -18.24 22.23 -13.72
N ALA A 372 -18.83 21.54 -12.74
CA ALA A 372 -18.11 21.02 -11.56
C ALA A 372 -17.15 19.86 -11.90
N PHE A 373 -17.43 19.11 -12.98
CA PHE A 373 -16.69 17.91 -13.39
C PHE A 373 -15.97 18.10 -14.73
N ARG A 374 -15.49 19.33 -14.96
CA ARG A 374 -14.88 19.75 -16.23
C ARG A 374 -13.54 19.04 -16.50
N PRO A 375 -13.12 18.90 -17.77
CA PRO A 375 -11.86 18.26 -18.13
C PRO A 375 -10.61 18.88 -17.47
N ALA A 376 -10.63 20.17 -17.18
CA ALA A 376 -9.50 20.86 -16.55
C ALA A 376 -9.21 20.41 -15.12
N ASN A 377 -10.14 19.71 -14.45
CA ASN A 377 -9.92 19.20 -13.10
C ASN A 377 -8.78 18.17 -13.07
N VAL A 378 -8.54 17.43 -14.16
CA VAL A 378 -7.53 16.36 -14.19
C VAL A 378 -6.08 16.84 -14.12
N VAL A 379 -5.84 18.15 -14.12
CA VAL A 379 -4.52 18.77 -14.08
C VAL A 379 -4.42 19.88 -13.02
N ASP A 380 -5.39 19.98 -12.10
CA ASP A 380 -5.45 21.07 -11.12
C ASP A 380 -4.72 20.77 -9.80
N GLY A 381 -4.22 19.55 -9.63
CA GLY A 381 -3.45 19.12 -8.46
C GLY A 381 -4.29 18.86 -7.20
N LYS A 382 -5.62 18.77 -7.30
CA LYS A 382 -6.52 18.54 -6.16
C LYS A 382 -7.07 17.13 -6.20
N TYR A 383 -6.96 16.39 -5.10
CA TYR A 383 -7.40 14.99 -5.04
C TYR A 383 -8.94 14.82 -5.15
N ASP A 384 -9.70 15.75 -4.59
CA ASP A 384 -11.17 15.67 -4.61
C ASP A 384 -11.80 16.35 -5.83
N SER A 385 -10.99 16.87 -6.75
CA SER A 385 -11.45 17.34 -8.05
C SER A 385 -11.33 16.20 -9.07
N TYR A 386 -12.28 16.08 -9.99
CA TYR A 386 -12.19 15.06 -11.05
C TYR A 386 -13.02 15.47 -12.26
N TRP A 387 -12.62 14.98 -13.43
CA TRP A 387 -13.46 14.96 -14.62
C TRP A 387 -14.42 13.77 -14.55
N ALA A 388 -15.67 13.98 -14.94
CA ALA A 388 -16.65 12.91 -15.03
C ALA A 388 -17.49 12.96 -16.30
N THR A 389 -17.93 11.79 -16.75
CA THR A 389 -18.93 11.65 -17.81
C THR A 389 -20.35 11.61 -17.25
N GLY A 390 -21.35 11.77 -18.14
CA GLY A 390 -22.76 11.62 -17.77
C GLY A 390 -23.13 10.20 -17.37
N ASP A 391 -24.28 10.03 -16.73
CA ASP A 391 -24.80 8.70 -16.37
C ASP A 391 -24.99 7.84 -17.63
N GLY A 392 -24.68 6.54 -17.55
CA GLY A 392 -24.70 5.62 -18.69
C GLY A 392 -23.54 5.78 -19.69
N VAL A 393 -22.68 6.80 -19.55
CA VAL A 393 -21.57 7.04 -20.47
C VAL A 393 -20.27 6.41 -19.95
N ASN A 394 -19.99 5.18 -20.37
CA ASN A 394 -18.82 4.39 -19.95
C ASN A 394 -17.58 4.51 -20.86
N LYS A 395 -17.62 5.43 -21.84
CA LYS A 395 -16.52 5.70 -22.78
C LYS A 395 -16.31 7.20 -22.88
N GLY A 396 -15.09 7.62 -23.18
CA GLY A 396 -14.78 9.03 -23.38
C GLY A 396 -13.32 9.27 -23.71
N SER A 397 -12.98 10.51 -24.05
CA SER A 397 -11.59 10.89 -24.23
C SER A 397 -11.27 12.24 -23.64
N LEU A 398 -10.05 12.38 -23.13
CA LEU A 398 -9.43 13.64 -22.74
C LEU A 398 -8.31 13.95 -23.73
N THR A 399 -8.32 15.16 -24.29
CA THR A 399 -7.27 15.66 -25.20
C THR A 399 -6.60 16.87 -24.57
N PHE A 400 -5.28 16.83 -24.53
CA PHE A 400 -4.42 17.83 -23.92
C PHE A 400 -3.66 18.53 -25.04
N ARG A 401 -3.97 19.81 -25.27
CA ARG A 401 -3.22 20.65 -26.20
C ARG A 401 -2.18 21.47 -25.44
N LEU A 402 -0.92 21.18 -25.71
CA LEU A 402 0.22 21.85 -25.12
C LEU A 402 0.47 23.18 -25.84
N ARG A 403 1.06 24.15 -25.13
CA ARG A 403 1.42 25.46 -25.71
C ARG A 403 2.50 25.35 -26.78
N GLN A 404 3.42 24.41 -26.58
CA GLN A 404 4.51 24.07 -27.49
C GLN A 404 4.76 22.56 -27.39
N PRO A 405 5.40 21.93 -28.40
CA PRO A 405 5.79 20.54 -28.31
C PRO A 405 6.56 20.24 -27.02
N GLN A 406 6.21 19.15 -26.35
CA GLN A 406 6.92 18.63 -25.18
C GLN A 406 7.40 17.21 -25.45
N THR A 407 8.53 16.86 -24.84
CA THR A 407 9.08 15.49 -24.90
C THR A 407 8.94 14.81 -23.55
N PHE A 408 8.31 13.63 -23.53
CA PHE A 408 8.06 12.87 -22.31
C PHE A 408 8.03 11.36 -22.60
N ASN A 409 8.23 10.56 -21.57
CA ASN A 409 8.34 9.09 -21.63
C ASN A 409 7.59 8.40 -20.48
N CYS A 410 6.90 9.18 -19.65
CA CYS A 410 6.07 8.70 -18.57
C CYS A 410 4.70 9.38 -18.58
N LEU A 411 3.63 8.61 -18.38
CA LEU A 411 2.28 9.12 -18.13
C LEU A 411 1.72 8.54 -16.84
N MET A 412 0.93 9.35 -16.14
CA MET A 412 0.18 8.96 -14.96
C MET A 412 -1.31 9.15 -15.20
N LEU A 413 -2.12 8.19 -14.79
CA LEU A 413 -3.58 8.27 -14.71
C LEU A 413 -4.01 7.91 -13.29
N GLN A 414 -5.06 8.56 -12.78
CA GLN A 414 -5.61 8.31 -11.44
C GLN A 414 -7.13 8.45 -11.48
N GLU A 415 -7.85 7.43 -11.01
CA GLU A 415 -9.30 7.49 -10.77
C GLU A 415 -9.58 8.09 -9.38
N TYR A 416 -10.75 8.71 -9.23
CA TYR A 416 -11.24 9.11 -7.91
C TYR A 416 -11.86 7.91 -7.19
N ILE A 417 -11.00 7.09 -6.57
CA ILE A 417 -11.37 5.82 -5.95
C ILE A 417 -12.40 5.89 -4.81
N PRO A 418 -12.67 7.02 -4.12
CA PRO A 418 -13.82 7.09 -3.20
C PRO A 418 -15.17 6.81 -3.88
N LEU A 419 -15.25 6.90 -5.21
CA LEU A 419 -16.43 6.51 -5.99
C LEU A 419 -16.30 5.14 -6.68
N GLY A 420 -15.31 4.34 -6.28
CA GLY A 420 -15.01 3.02 -6.82
C GLY A 420 -14.05 3.04 -8.02
N GLN A 421 -13.47 1.88 -8.33
CA GLN A 421 -12.63 1.65 -9.51
C GLN A 421 -13.51 1.29 -10.71
N ARG A 422 -13.29 1.94 -11.86
CA ARG A 422 -14.21 1.90 -13.00
C ARG A 422 -13.55 1.56 -14.32
N VAL A 423 -12.38 2.11 -14.62
CA VAL A 423 -11.75 1.93 -15.95
C VAL A 423 -11.37 0.48 -16.17
N LYS A 424 -11.87 -0.11 -17.26
CA LYS A 424 -11.54 -1.49 -17.69
C LYS A 424 -10.50 -1.51 -18.80
N ARG A 425 -10.53 -0.49 -19.66
CA ARG A 425 -9.63 -0.39 -20.81
C ARG A 425 -9.51 1.05 -21.30
N PHE A 426 -8.30 1.44 -21.64
CA PHE A 426 -8.01 2.72 -22.26
C PHE A 426 -6.93 2.55 -23.34
N ARG A 427 -6.58 3.63 -24.01
CA ARG A 427 -5.35 3.75 -24.82
C ARG A 427 -4.87 5.18 -24.78
N VAL A 428 -3.57 5.37 -25.00
CA VAL A 428 -2.98 6.70 -25.11
C VAL A 428 -2.47 6.92 -26.51
N GLU A 429 -2.69 8.11 -27.03
CA GLU A 429 -2.25 8.53 -28.35
C GLU A 429 -1.51 9.87 -28.27
N TYR A 430 -0.60 10.10 -29.21
CA TYR A 430 0.04 11.39 -29.45
C TYR A 430 -0.21 11.83 -30.89
N LEU A 431 -0.21 13.15 -31.13
CA LEU A 431 -0.29 13.70 -32.47
C LEU A 431 1.12 13.76 -33.07
N ASP A 432 1.34 13.04 -34.16
CA ASP A 432 2.63 13.06 -34.86
C ASP A 432 2.81 14.33 -35.71
N ARG A 433 4.00 14.48 -36.32
CA ARG A 433 4.34 15.65 -37.15
C ARG A 433 3.50 15.76 -38.43
N SER A 434 2.86 14.68 -38.88
CA SER A 434 1.96 14.67 -40.03
C SER A 434 0.52 15.06 -39.67
N GLY A 435 0.24 15.31 -38.38
CA GLY A 435 -1.10 15.60 -37.88
C GLY A 435 -1.96 14.34 -37.70
N LYS A 436 -1.37 13.14 -37.68
CA LYS A 436 -2.08 11.88 -37.44
C LYS A 436 -1.90 11.44 -35.99
N TRP A 437 -2.94 10.82 -35.45
CA TRP A 437 -2.91 10.24 -34.10
C TRP A 437 -2.22 8.88 -34.14
N GLN A 438 -1.18 8.72 -33.33
CA GLN A 438 -0.44 7.47 -33.17
C GLN A 438 -0.62 6.93 -31.75
N THR A 439 -0.81 5.62 -31.61
CA THR A 439 -0.89 4.97 -30.30
C THR A 439 0.49 4.93 -29.66
N ILE A 440 0.56 5.24 -28.36
CA ILE A 440 1.76 5.02 -27.54
C ILE A 440 1.79 3.56 -27.11
N ASP A 441 2.87 2.85 -27.44
CA ASP A 441 3.13 1.51 -26.92
C ASP A 441 3.68 1.58 -25.49
N ALA A 442 2.81 1.31 -24.52
CA ALA A 442 3.10 1.42 -23.09
C ALA A 442 2.77 0.15 -22.30
N GLY A 443 2.70 -1.01 -22.97
CA GLY A 443 2.23 -2.27 -22.36
C GLY A 443 0.70 -2.36 -22.31
N GLN A 444 0.16 -3.21 -21.45
CA GLN A 444 -1.30 -3.34 -21.33
C GLN A 444 -1.95 -2.06 -20.76
N THR A 445 -3.06 -1.63 -21.36
CA THR A 445 -3.81 -0.43 -20.96
C THR A 445 -5.22 -0.80 -20.48
N THR A 446 -5.27 -1.56 -19.39
CA THR A 446 -6.50 -2.08 -18.75
C THR A 446 -6.96 -1.20 -17.58
N THR A 447 -6.72 -1.61 -16.33
CA THR A 447 -7.19 -0.91 -15.12
C THR A 447 -6.38 0.35 -14.85
N VAL A 448 -7.00 1.30 -14.12
CA VAL A 448 -6.31 2.49 -13.61
C VAL A 448 -6.30 2.49 -12.08
N GLY A 449 -7.46 2.50 -11.42
CA GLY A 449 -7.57 2.57 -9.97
C GLY A 449 -6.92 3.82 -9.38
N TYR A 450 -6.31 3.68 -8.20
CA TYR A 450 -5.63 4.77 -7.50
C TYR A 450 -4.53 5.40 -8.34
N LYS A 451 -3.67 4.60 -8.99
CA LYS A 451 -2.61 5.15 -9.85
C LYS A 451 -2.17 4.13 -10.90
N ARG A 452 -2.10 4.61 -12.14
CA ARG A 452 -1.48 3.91 -13.27
C ARG A 452 -0.32 4.73 -13.82
N LEU A 453 0.86 4.15 -13.82
CA LEU A 453 2.06 4.73 -14.42
C LEU A 453 2.48 3.93 -15.65
N LEU A 454 2.69 4.65 -16.75
CA LEU A 454 3.07 4.08 -18.04
C LEU A 454 4.48 4.55 -18.39
N ARG A 455 5.35 3.62 -18.77
CA ARG A 455 6.70 3.89 -19.30
C ARG A 455 6.81 3.44 -20.75
N PHE A 456 7.31 4.31 -21.60
CA PHE A 456 7.41 4.10 -23.05
C PHE A 456 8.61 4.86 -23.62
N ARG A 457 8.93 4.62 -24.91
CA ARG A 457 10.00 5.37 -25.59
C ARG A 457 9.63 6.86 -25.67
N PRO A 458 10.58 7.80 -25.48
CA PRO A 458 10.26 9.23 -25.50
C PRO A 458 9.51 9.65 -26.76
N VAL A 459 8.40 10.36 -26.58
CA VAL A 459 7.60 10.96 -27.67
C VAL A 459 7.66 12.48 -27.56
N SER A 460 7.71 13.16 -28.70
CA SER A 460 7.66 14.63 -28.77
C SER A 460 6.41 15.06 -29.54
N THR A 461 5.51 15.79 -28.89
CA THR A 461 4.22 16.18 -29.47
C THR A 461 3.68 17.46 -28.87
N SER A 462 2.79 18.15 -29.60
CA SER A 462 1.98 19.26 -29.08
C SER A 462 0.62 18.81 -28.56
N GLN A 463 0.20 17.56 -28.79
CA GLN A 463 -1.08 17.05 -28.32
C GLN A 463 -1.01 15.59 -27.88
N VAL A 464 -1.64 15.30 -26.74
CA VAL A 464 -1.77 13.96 -26.16
C VAL A 464 -3.25 13.67 -25.97
N ARG A 465 -3.67 12.43 -26.19
CA ARG A 465 -5.05 12.00 -25.97
C ARG A 465 -5.11 10.70 -25.20
N VAL A 466 -5.93 10.67 -24.15
CA VAL A 466 -6.31 9.44 -23.45
C VAL A 466 -7.72 9.08 -23.89
N LYS A 467 -7.91 7.88 -24.45
CA LYS A 467 -9.22 7.35 -24.82
C LYS A 467 -9.58 6.21 -23.90
N PHE A 468 -10.63 6.40 -23.10
CA PHE A 468 -11.24 5.37 -22.27
C PHE A 468 -12.23 4.60 -23.12
N LEU A 469 -11.95 3.31 -23.30
CA LEU A 469 -12.62 2.44 -24.27
C LEU A 469 -13.68 1.55 -23.63
N ASP A 470 -13.57 1.30 -22.33
CA ASP A 470 -14.56 0.60 -21.52
C ASP A 470 -14.40 0.94 -20.03
N ALA A 471 -15.51 0.99 -19.30
CA ALA A 471 -15.57 1.22 -17.86
C ALA A 471 -16.84 0.61 -17.26
N ARG A 472 -16.80 0.30 -15.96
CA ARG A 472 -17.95 -0.24 -15.20
C ARG A 472 -19.10 0.77 -15.02
N GLY A 473 -18.86 2.05 -15.30
CA GLY A 473 -19.84 3.13 -15.20
C GLY A 473 -19.27 4.46 -15.71
N PRO A 474 -19.90 5.61 -15.36
CA PRO A 474 -19.37 6.92 -15.71
C PRO A 474 -17.93 7.10 -15.23
N LEU A 475 -17.05 7.60 -16.09
CA LEU A 475 -15.64 7.84 -15.76
C LEU A 475 -15.53 8.87 -14.65
N CYS A 476 -14.61 8.67 -13.71
CA CYS A 476 -14.27 9.60 -12.63
C CYS A 476 -12.75 9.71 -12.55
N ILE A 477 -12.16 10.57 -13.38
CA ILE A 477 -10.70 10.69 -13.49
C ILE A 477 -10.24 11.87 -12.67
N ASN A 478 -9.48 11.61 -11.61
CA ASN A 478 -8.95 12.63 -10.72
C ASN A 478 -7.73 13.32 -11.35
N ALA A 479 -6.77 12.58 -11.89
CA ALA A 479 -5.55 13.19 -12.43
C ALA A 479 -5.01 12.50 -13.69
N VAL A 480 -4.42 13.32 -14.56
CA VAL A 480 -3.59 12.89 -15.70
C VAL A 480 -2.31 13.73 -15.71
N GLY A 481 -1.16 13.07 -15.80
CA GLY A 481 0.13 13.75 -15.86
C GLY A 481 1.06 13.18 -16.92
N ALA A 482 1.92 14.03 -17.48
CA ALA A 482 3.00 13.64 -18.39
C ALA A 482 4.33 14.14 -17.84
N TYR A 483 5.32 13.24 -17.81
CA TYR A 483 6.56 13.43 -17.07
C TYR A 483 7.77 12.93 -17.86
N ARG A 484 8.93 13.51 -17.54
CA ARG A 484 10.22 13.06 -18.06
C ARG A 484 10.91 12.21 -17.00
N LEU A 485 10.83 10.90 -17.15
CA LEU A 485 11.61 9.94 -16.39
C LEU A 485 13.07 10.00 -16.88
N PRO A 486 14.06 10.26 -15.99
CA PRO A 486 15.46 10.39 -16.37
C PRO A 486 16.14 9.07 -16.74
N ILE A 487 15.41 7.95 -16.63
CA ILE A 487 15.82 6.61 -17.05
C ILE A 487 15.06 6.27 -18.32
N ASN A 488 15.78 5.83 -19.36
CA ASN A 488 15.15 5.34 -20.58
C ASN A 488 14.63 3.91 -20.37
N LYS A 489 13.49 3.60 -20.99
CA LYS A 489 13.05 2.21 -21.15
C LYS A 489 14.06 1.52 -22.07
N ASN A 490 14.77 0.50 -21.57
CA ASN A 490 15.63 -0.35 -22.38
C ASN A 490 14.83 -1.02 -23.50
#